data_AF-A0A068U0E7-F1
#
_entry.id   AF-A0A068U0E7-F1
#
_cell.length_a   1.000
_cell.length_b   1.000
_cell.length_c   1.000
_cell.angle_alpha   90.00
_cell.angle_beta   90.00
_cell.angle_gamma   90.00
#
_symmetry.space_group_name_H-M   'P 1'
#
loop_
_entity.id
_entity.type
_entity.pdbx_description
1 polymer ?
#
loop_
_entity_poly.entity_id
_entity_poly.type
_entity_poly.pdbx_seq_one_letter_code
_entity_poly.pdbx_strand_id
1 'polypeptide(L)'
;MEAISCQQTASGFDFGMTAPEQTLEEAESGIKGHAQSLIQVKELLEAESWNAAQKALRKSSAHLKQDMYTIIQAKPGSERPELRKLYSDLFNSVTRLDYAARDENVPRIWDCYGNVVSALSNILSRL
;
A
#
# COMPACT_ATOMS: atom_id res chain seq x y z
N MET A 1 16.45 -11.33 56.28
CA MET A 1 16.52 -10.67 54.95
C MET A 1 15.52 -11.38 54.07
N GLU A 2 14.31 -10.83 53.99
CA GLU A 2 13.26 -11.36 53.11
C GLU A 2 13.35 -10.59 51.79
N ALA A 3 13.72 -11.28 50.71
CA ALA A 3 13.78 -10.71 49.37
C ALA A 3 12.41 -10.86 48.71
N ILE A 4 11.69 -9.75 48.59
CA ILE A 4 10.44 -9.66 47.85
C ILE A 4 10.78 -9.77 46.36
N SER A 5 10.44 -10.92 45.76
CA SER A 5 10.57 -11.16 44.33
C SER A 5 9.50 -10.37 43.59
N CYS A 6 9.90 -9.25 43.00
CA CYS A 6 9.09 -8.49 42.06
C CYS A 6 8.95 -9.27 40.75
N GLN A 7 7.81 -9.92 40.54
CA GLN A 7 7.39 -10.33 39.20
C GLN A 7 6.28 -9.39 38.73
N GLN A 8 6.69 -8.25 38.17
CA GLN A 8 5.84 -7.50 37.26
C GLN A 8 5.74 -8.31 35.98
N THR A 9 4.56 -8.91 35.77
CA THR A 9 4.17 -9.53 34.51
C THR A 9 4.25 -8.46 33.43
N ALA A 10 5.33 -8.48 32.66
CA ALA A 10 5.42 -7.76 31.41
C ALA A 10 4.37 -8.37 30.48
N SER A 11 3.24 -7.69 30.30
CA SER A 11 2.33 -7.93 29.18
C SER A 11 3.08 -7.57 27.90
N GLY A 12 3.84 -8.53 27.39
CA GLY A 12 4.37 -8.49 26.03
C GLY A 12 3.17 -8.39 25.11
N PHE A 13 3.04 -7.26 24.41
CA PHE A 13 2.18 -7.20 23.24
C PHE A 13 2.72 -8.24 22.27
N ASP A 14 2.02 -9.35 22.17
CA ASP A 14 2.23 -10.36 21.15
C ASP A 14 1.85 -9.68 19.84
N PHE A 15 2.83 -9.08 19.15
CA PHE A 15 2.73 -8.83 17.72
C PHE A 15 2.79 -10.18 17.03
N GLY A 16 1.80 -11.02 17.30
CA GLY A 16 1.42 -12.08 16.40
C GLY A 16 1.27 -11.40 15.06
N MET A 17 2.22 -11.66 14.17
CA MET A 17 2.18 -11.28 12.77
C MET A 17 1.04 -12.10 12.17
N THR A 18 -0.20 -11.79 12.57
CA THR A 18 -1.37 -12.47 12.07
C THR A 18 -1.36 -12.22 10.58
N ALA A 19 -1.46 -13.31 9.82
CA ALA A 19 -1.80 -13.19 8.41
C ALA A 19 -2.99 -12.21 8.31
N PRO A 20 -3.04 -11.37 7.26
CA PRO A 20 -4.16 -10.45 7.08
C PRO A 20 -5.47 -11.22 7.31
N GLU A 21 -6.39 -10.68 8.10
CA GLU A 21 -7.73 -11.25 8.27
C GLU A 21 -8.42 -11.51 6.92
N GLN A 22 -7.97 -10.78 5.89
CA GLN A 22 -8.40 -10.88 4.51
C GLN A 22 -7.99 -12.19 3.84
N THR A 23 -8.98 -12.89 3.31
CA THR A 23 -8.84 -14.07 2.47
C THR A 23 -8.28 -13.74 1.08
N LEU A 24 -7.76 -14.75 0.38
CA LEU A 24 -7.32 -14.57 -1.01
C LEU A 24 -8.46 -14.09 -1.93
N GLU A 25 -9.66 -14.66 -1.77
CA GLU A 25 -10.83 -14.30 -2.58
C GLU A 25 -11.23 -12.84 -2.37
N GLU A 26 -11.22 -12.35 -1.11
CA GLU A 26 -11.48 -10.94 -0.82
C GLU A 26 -10.41 -10.03 -1.43
N ALA A 27 -9.14 -10.44 -1.44
CA ALA A 27 -8.07 -9.68 -2.06
C ALA A 27 -8.20 -9.62 -3.59
N GLU A 28 -8.51 -10.76 -4.24
CA GLU A 28 -8.71 -10.83 -5.69
C GLU A 28 -9.96 -10.06 -6.14
N SER A 29 -11.03 -10.07 -5.33
CA SER A 29 -12.23 -9.28 -5.60
C SER A 29 -12.01 -7.78 -5.34
N GLY A 30 -11.21 -7.43 -4.34
CA GLY A 30 -10.98 -6.04 -3.90
C GLY A 30 -9.98 -5.27 -4.77
N ILE A 31 -8.94 -5.94 -5.27
CA ILE A 31 -7.77 -5.28 -5.87
C ILE A 31 -8.11 -4.33 -7.02
N LYS A 32 -9.06 -4.68 -7.88
CA LYS A 32 -9.48 -3.81 -8.99
C LYS A 32 -10.14 -2.53 -8.50
N GLY A 33 -10.99 -2.62 -7.47
CA GLY A 33 -11.65 -1.45 -6.87
C GLY A 33 -10.67 -0.55 -6.11
N HIS A 34 -9.73 -1.14 -5.39
CA HIS A 34 -8.69 -0.38 -4.69
C HIS A 34 -7.69 0.27 -5.66
N ALA A 35 -7.32 -0.41 -6.75
CA ALA A 35 -6.53 0.17 -7.83
C ALA A 35 -7.26 1.35 -8.51
N GLN A 36 -8.56 1.20 -8.80
CA GLN A 36 -9.36 2.29 -9.35
C GLN A 36 -9.43 3.50 -8.40
N SER A 37 -9.59 3.25 -7.10
CA SER A 37 -9.58 4.31 -6.09
C SER A 37 -8.26 5.09 -6.07
N LEU A 38 -7.13 4.40 -6.29
CA LEU A 38 -5.82 5.02 -6.40
C LEU A 38 -5.68 5.88 -7.66
N ILE A 39 -6.28 5.46 -8.78
CA ILE A 39 -6.31 6.23 -10.04
C ILE A 39 -7.17 7.49 -9.90
N GLN A 40 -8.31 7.40 -9.21
CA GLN A 40 -9.26 8.52 -9.00
C GLN A 40 -8.71 9.67 -8.16
N VAL A 41 -7.56 9.49 -7.48
CA VAL A 41 -6.82 10.59 -6.84
C VAL A 41 -6.50 11.72 -7.85
N LYS A 42 -6.46 11.40 -9.15
CA LYS A 42 -6.29 12.37 -10.24
C LYS A 42 -7.22 13.57 -10.11
N GLU A 43 -8.50 13.37 -9.80
CA GLU A 43 -9.49 14.45 -9.72
C GLU A 43 -9.10 15.46 -8.64
N LEU A 44 -8.55 14.99 -7.52
CA LEU A 44 -8.05 15.83 -6.44
C LEU A 44 -6.74 16.54 -6.80
N LEU A 45 -5.90 15.92 -7.63
CA LEU A 45 -4.67 16.53 -8.13
C LEU A 45 -4.97 17.61 -9.19
N GLU A 46 -5.93 17.38 -10.09
CA GLU A 46 -6.40 18.37 -11.07
C GLU A 46 -7.07 19.57 -10.40
N ALA A 47 -7.79 19.34 -9.30
CA ALA A 47 -8.38 20.39 -8.47
C ALA A 47 -7.40 21.03 -7.47
N GLU A 48 -6.10 20.70 -7.56
CA GLU A 48 -5.02 21.20 -6.69
C GLU A 48 -5.31 21.03 -5.17
N SER A 49 -6.14 20.03 -4.84
CA SER A 49 -6.61 19.76 -3.49
C SER A 49 -5.60 18.87 -2.75
N TRP A 50 -4.37 19.34 -2.58
CA TRP A 50 -3.21 18.53 -2.17
C TRP A 50 -3.39 17.74 -0.88
N ASN A 51 -3.99 18.34 0.14
CA ASN A 51 -4.25 17.65 1.42
C ASN A 51 -5.26 16.51 1.25
N ALA A 52 -6.33 16.75 0.48
CA ALA A 52 -7.33 15.74 0.18
C ALA A 52 -6.73 14.63 -0.71
N ALA A 53 -5.92 15.00 -1.70
CA ALA A 53 -5.21 14.07 -2.56
C ALA A 53 -4.30 13.14 -1.74
N GLN A 54 -3.48 13.68 -0.82
CA GLN A 54 -2.64 12.87 0.07
C GLN A 54 -3.46 11.91 0.94
N LYS A 55 -4.58 12.37 1.52
CA LYS A 55 -5.47 11.51 2.33
C LYS A 55 -6.06 10.38 1.50
N ALA A 56 -6.59 10.69 0.31
CA ALA A 56 -7.14 9.70 -0.60
C ALA A 56 -6.08 8.71 -1.08
N LEU A 57 -4.88 9.20 -1.43
CA LEU A 57 -3.73 8.40 -1.85
C LEU A 57 -3.27 7.43 -0.75
N ARG A 58 -3.12 7.90 0.49
CA ARG A 58 -2.72 7.06 1.62
C ARG A 58 -3.77 6.00 1.94
N LYS A 59 -5.05 6.37 1.93
CA LYS A 59 -6.16 5.42 2.17
C LYS A 59 -6.23 4.34 1.10
N SER A 60 -6.28 4.74 -0.18
CA SER A 60 -6.38 3.80 -1.30
C SER A 60 -5.15 2.88 -1.40
N SER A 61 -3.95 3.44 -1.20
CA SER A 61 -2.72 2.64 -1.21
C SER A 61 -2.62 1.67 -0.03
N ALA A 62 -3.16 1.99 1.15
CA ALA A 62 -3.17 1.07 2.28
C ALA A 62 -3.99 -0.19 1.99
N HIS A 63 -5.20 -0.05 1.45
CA HIS A 63 -6.02 -1.20 1.05
C HIS A 63 -5.34 -2.02 -0.06
N LEU A 64 -4.81 -1.34 -1.08
CA LEU A 64 -4.14 -2.02 -2.18
C LEU A 64 -2.86 -2.77 -1.73
N LYS A 65 -2.12 -2.23 -0.75
CA LYS A 65 -0.98 -2.95 -0.14
C LYS A 65 -1.42 -4.26 0.47
N GLN A 66 -2.55 -4.25 1.18
CA GLN A 66 -3.08 -5.43 1.84
C GLN A 66 -3.48 -6.49 0.82
N ASP A 67 -4.25 -6.13 -0.21
CA ASP A 67 -4.65 -7.08 -1.26
C ASP A 67 -3.43 -7.69 -1.94
N MET A 68 -2.49 -6.85 -2.37
CA MET A 68 -1.31 -7.31 -3.08
C MET A 68 -0.45 -8.21 -2.21
N TYR A 69 -0.30 -7.89 -0.92
CA TYR A 69 0.44 -8.74 0.00
C TYR A 69 -0.22 -10.12 0.11
N THR A 70 -1.54 -10.19 0.32
CA THR A 70 -2.28 -11.44 0.38
C THR A 70 -2.13 -12.27 -0.90
N ILE A 71 -2.30 -11.64 -2.08
CA ILE A 71 -2.15 -12.31 -3.37
C ILE A 71 -0.72 -12.82 -3.57
N ILE A 72 0.30 -12.01 -3.28
CA ILE A 72 1.71 -12.41 -3.39
C ILE A 72 2.02 -13.60 -2.48
N GLN A 73 1.43 -13.66 -1.29
CA GLN A 73 1.68 -14.76 -0.36
C GLN A 73 1.03 -16.07 -0.84
N ALA A 74 -0.07 -16.00 -1.57
CA ALA A 74 -0.78 -17.17 -2.11
C ALA A 74 -0.15 -17.73 -3.40
N LYS A 75 0.64 -16.95 -4.14
CA LYS A 75 1.24 -17.37 -5.42
C LYS A 75 2.41 -18.35 -5.24
N PRO A 76 2.73 -19.18 -6.25
CA PRO A 76 3.88 -20.07 -6.24
C PRO A 76 5.20 -19.33 -6.00
N GLY A 77 6.15 -20.01 -5.35
CA GLY A 77 7.46 -19.45 -4.99
C GLY A 77 8.22 -18.79 -6.15
N SER A 78 8.05 -19.31 -7.37
CA SER A 78 8.68 -18.82 -8.61
C SER A 78 8.14 -17.47 -9.09
N GLU A 79 6.87 -17.14 -8.82
CA GLU A 79 6.21 -15.92 -9.28
C GLU A 79 6.38 -14.75 -8.29
N ARG A 80 6.60 -15.07 -7.01
CA ARG A 80 6.70 -14.10 -5.92
C ARG A 80 7.79 -13.04 -6.13
N PRO A 81 9.00 -13.34 -6.65
CA PRO A 81 10.03 -12.32 -6.88
C PRO A 81 9.59 -11.22 -7.85
N GLU A 82 8.96 -11.59 -8.97
CA GLU A 82 8.47 -10.61 -9.95
C GLU A 82 7.35 -9.74 -9.36
N LEU A 83 6.38 -10.36 -8.69
CA LEU A 83 5.28 -9.63 -8.07
C LEU A 83 5.75 -8.70 -6.94
N ARG A 84 6.75 -9.12 -6.15
CA ARG A 84 7.35 -8.25 -5.12
C ARG A 84 8.06 -7.05 -5.73
N LYS A 85 8.74 -7.23 -6.87
CA LYS A 85 9.37 -6.12 -7.58
C LYS A 85 8.31 -5.10 -8.02
N LEU A 86 7.23 -5.57 -8.66
CA LEU A 86 6.12 -4.71 -9.09
C LEU A 86 5.44 -4.00 -7.90
N TYR A 87 5.25 -4.71 -6.79
CA TYR A 87 4.77 -4.15 -5.53
C TYR A 87 5.67 -3.00 -5.07
N SER A 88 6.98 -3.22 -5.00
CA SER A 88 7.95 -2.19 -4.60
C SER A 88 7.93 -0.99 -5.55
N ASP A 89 7.92 -1.21 -6.87
CA ASP A 89 7.92 -0.15 -7.88
C ASP A 89 6.66 0.74 -7.75
N LEU A 90 5.48 0.13 -7.56
CA LEU A 90 4.24 0.86 -7.32
C LEU A 90 4.31 1.71 -6.04
N PHE A 91 4.62 1.10 -4.90
CA PHE A 91 4.54 1.81 -3.62
C PHE A 91 5.67 2.81 -3.40
N ASN A 92 6.81 2.63 -4.06
CA ASN A 92 7.83 3.67 -4.17
C ASN A 92 7.31 4.88 -4.97
N SER A 93 6.61 4.63 -6.08
CA SER A 93 5.99 5.70 -6.89
C SER A 93 4.88 6.43 -6.13
N VAL A 94 4.04 5.70 -5.39
CA VAL A 94 3.02 6.29 -4.49
C VAL A 94 3.68 7.18 -3.42
N THR A 95 4.77 6.72 -2.81
CA THR A 95 5.50 7.48 -1.79
C THR A 95 6.09 8.77 -2.38
N ARG A 96 6.65 8.70 -3.60
CA ARG A 96 7.14 9.88 -4.31
C ARG A 96 6.02 10.86 -4.67
N LEU A 97 4.85 10.36 -5.07
CA LEU A 97 3.67 11.18 -5.33
C LEU A 97 3.16 11.88 -4.06
N ASP A 98 3.14 11.16 -2.93
CA ASP A 98 2.75 11.73 -1.62
C ASP A 98 3.66 12.90 -1.23
N TYR A 99 4.98 12.74 -1.38
CA TYR A 99 5.93 13.82 -1.15
C TYR A 99 5.78 14.97 -2.16
N ALA A 100 5.59 14.67 -3.44
CA ALA A 100 5.41 15.69 -4.47
C ALA A 100 4.15 16.53 -4.20
N ALA A 101 3.05 15.89 -3.79
CA ALA A 101 1.81 16.57 -3.41
C ALA A 101 1.96 17.38 -2.12
N ARG A 102 2.75 16.90 -1.14
CA ARG A 102 3.05 17.65 0.08
C ARG A 102 3.87 18.92 -0.19
N ASP A 103 4.82 18.82 -1.10
CA ASP A 103 5.71 19.92 -1.46
C ASP A 103 5.12 20.79 -2.61
N GLU A 104 3.89 20.49 -3.05
CA GLU A 104 3.15 21.17 -4.12
C GLU A 104 3.93 21.31 -5.44
N ASN A 105 4.81 20.34 -5.72
CA ASN A 105 5.66 20.34 -6.90
C ASN A 105 4.90 19.76 -8.11
N VAL A 106 4.11 20.61 -8.77
CA VAL A 106 3.20 20.22 -9.87
C VAL A 106 3.89 19.38 -10.98
N PRO A 107 5.06 19.76 -11.53
CA PRO A 107 5.73 18.92 -12.53
C PRO A 107 6.04 17.51 -12.00
N ARG A 108 6.52 17.42 -10.75
CA ARG A 108 6.86 16.14 -10.12
C ARG A 108 5.62 15.33 -9.76
N ILE A 109 4.50 15.97 -9.43
CA ILE A 109 3.21 15.31 -9.17
C ILE A 109 2.77 14.53 -10.41
N TRP A 110 2.76 15.16 -11.58
CA TRP A 110 2.30 14.52 -12.80
C TRP A 110 3.24 13.40 -13.28
N ASP A 111 4.56 13.59 -13.14
CA ASP A 111 5.54 12.52 -13.38
C ASP A 111 5.31 11.32 -12.45
N CYS A 112 5.17 11.57 -11.15
CA CYS A 112 4.93 10.48 -10.18
C CYS A 112 3.57 9.81 -10.39
N TYR A 113 2.53 10.57 -10.73
CA TYR A 113 1.21 10.02 -11.04
C TYR A 113 1.24 9.12 -12.28
N GLY A 114 1.92 9.53 -13.35
CA GLY A 114 2.13 8.70 -14.54
C GLY A 114 2.86 7.38 -14.23
N ASN A 115 3.86 7.43 -13.35
CA ASN A 115 4.56 6.25 -12.86
C ASN A 115 3.65 5.31 -12.05
N VAL A 116 2.78 5.86 -11.19
CA VAL A 116 1.77 5.08 -10.45
C VAL A 116 0.81 4.37 -11.41
N VAL A 117 0.25 5.07 -12.39
CA VAL A 117 -0.67 4.48 -13.38
C VAL A 117 0.00 3.37 -14.18
N SER A 118 1.24 3.60 -14.64
CA SER A 118 2.01 2.59 -15.39
C SER A 118 2.31 1.36 -14.53
N ALA A 119 2.72 1.55 -13.28
CA ALA A 119 2.98 0.44 -12.35
C ALA A 119 1.70 -0.37 -12.04
N LEU A 120 0.56 0.31 -11.86
CA LEU A 120 -0.74 -0.35 -11.68
C LEU A 120 -1.11 -1.20 -12.89
N SER A 121 -0.96 -0.68 -14.10
CA SER A 121 -1.24 -1.44 -15.33
C SER A 121 -0.36 -2.68 -15.43
N ASN A 122 0.93 -2.57 -15.11
CA ASN A 122 1.86 -3.70 -15.08
C ASN A 122 1.44 -4.77 -14.06
N ILE A 123 1.02 -4.36 -12.85
CA ILE A 123 0.52 -5.26 -11.82
C ILE A 123 -0.75 -5.98 -12.28
N LEU A 124 -1.75 -5.24 -12.73
CA LEU A 124 -3.04 -5.81 -13.14
C LEU A 124 -2.92 -6.77 -14.35
N SER A 125 -1.88 -6.62 -15.17
CA SER A 125 -1.60 -7.54 -16.29
C SER A 125 -0.93 -8.84 -15.87
N ARG A 126 -0.46 -8.94 -14.62
CA ARG A 126 0.25 -10.10 -14.03
C ARG A 126 -0.59 -10.86 -13.02
N LEU A 127 -1.71 -10.29 -12.58
CA LEU A 127 -2.65 -10.90 -11.64
C LEU A 127 -3.73 -11.67 -12.41
#